data_AF-A0AAD5J1U5-F1
#
_entry.id   AF-A0AAD5J1U5-F1
#
_cell.length_a   1.000
_cell.length_b   1.000
_cell.length_c   1.000
_cell.angle_alpha   90.00
_cell.angle_beta   90.00
_cell.angle_gamma   90.00
#
_symmetry.space_group_name_H-M   'P 1'
#
loop_
_entity.id
_entity.type
_entity.pdbx_description
1 polymer ?
#
loop_
_entity_poly.entity_id
_entity_poly.type
_entity_poly.pdbx_seq_one_letter_code
_entity_poly.pdbx_strand_id
1 'polypeptide(L)'
;MRMNSWKTIADGFLPSIELTCHLDHPAFLNGFVHWCARVSWSCYLDSKCPWLIVSFDFANEVFEKIMLPDILSNDNGAKFVNVVSGNLCVFAAADWDFSAYELWVMMEYGVVDSWTKMCKIKKPEKFWWPL
;
A
#
# COMPACT_ATOMS: atom_id res chain seq x y z
N MET A 1 -8.66 -21.76 21.67
CA MET A 1 -7.75 -22.80 21.12
C MET A 1 -7.74 -22.64 19.61
N ARG A 2 -6.58 -22.37 18.99
CA ARG A 2 -6.45 -22.39 17.53
C ARG A 2 -6.46 -23.87 17.10
N MET A 3 -7.35 -24.24 16.18
CA MET A 3 -7.25 -25.48 15.42
C MET A 3 -6.04 -25.34 14.49
N ASN A 4 -5.07 -26.25 14.57
CA ASN A 4 -3.95 -26.35 13.65
C ASN A 4 -4.44 -26.85 12.27
N SER A 5 -5.30 -26.06 11.63
CA SER A 5 -5.92 -26.39 10.35
C SER A 5 -5.76 -25.25 9.37
N TRP A 6 -5.34 -25.58 8.16
CA TRP A 6 -5.40 -24.66 7.03
C TRP A 6 -6.81 -24.70 6.43
N LYS A 7 -7.32 -23.54 6.03
CA LYS A 7 -8.54 -23.45 5.22
C LYS A 7 -8.31 -22.54 4.04
N THR A 8 -8.98 -22.85 2.94
CA THR A 8 -8.99 -22.02 1.74
C THR A 8 -10.15 -21.04 1.83
N ILE A 9 -9.89 -19.76 1.57
CA ILE A 9 -10.93 -18.76 1.36
C ILE A 9 -11.33 -18.83 -0.12
N ALA A 10 -12.59 -19.15 -0.39
CA ALA A 10 -13.07 -19.44 -1.76
C ALA A 10 -12.97 -18.23 -2.69
N ASP A 11 -13.23 -17.03 -2.15
CA ASP A 11 -13.14 -15.76 -2.86
C ASP A 11 -11.76 -15.11 -2.62
N GLY A 12 -10.71 -15.85 -2.99
CA GLY A 12 -9.34 -15.35 -2.93
C GLY A 12 -9.11 -14.14 -3.85
N PHE A 13 -7.88 -13.64 -3.87
CA PHE A 13 -7.54 -12.50 -4.72
C PHE A 13 -7.67 -12.78 -6.22
N LEU A 14 -8.09 -11.77 -6.98
CA LEU A 14 -8.07 -11.83 -8.45
C LEU A 14 -6.64 -12.14 -8.92
N PRO A 15 -6.45 -13.07 -9.88
CA PRO A 15 -5.13 -13.44 -10.42
C PRO A 15 -4.32 -12.27 -10.98
N SER A 16 -4.96 -11.14 -11.24
CA SER A 16 -4.35 -9.94 -11.80
C SER A 16 -3.80 -8.97 -10.75
N ILE A 17 -3.77 -9.33 -9.47
CA ILE A 17 -3.20 -8.47 -8.42
C ILE A 17 -1.89 -9.06 -7.94
N GLU A 18 -0.83 -8.26 -8.04
CA GLU A 18 0.49 -8.61 -7.55
C GLU A 18 0.82 -7.80 -6.30
N LEU A 19 1.24 -8.50 -5.25
CA LEU A 19 1.87 -7.90 -4.08
C LEU A 19 3.36 -7.74 -4.41
N THR A 20 3.72 -6.57 -4.94
CA THR A 20 4.95 -6.40 -5.72
C THR A 20 6.23 -6.12 -4.91
N CYS A 21 6.19 -5.93 -3.58
CA CYS A 21 7.38 -5.50 -2.86
C CYS A 21 7.87 -6.49 -1.79
N HIS A 22 9.14 -6.86 -1.86
CA HIS A 22 9.87 -7.61 -0.82
C HIS A 22 10.00 -6.85 0.52
N LEU A 23 9.55 -5.60 0.57
CA LEU A 23 9.52 -4.73 1.74
C LEU A 23 8.09 -4.41 2.20
N ASP A 24 7.06 -5.03 1.60
CA ASP A 24 5.66 -4.84 1.97
C ASP A 24 5.42 -5.39 3.38
N HIS A 25 5.46 -4.50 4.37
CA HIS A 25 5.02 -4.81 5.71
C HIS A 25 3.52 -4.57 5.80
N PRO A 26 2.72 -5.59 6.15
CA PRO A 26 1.30 -5.39 6.33
C PRO A 26 1.00 -4.39 7.45
N ALA A 27 -0.02 -3.57 7.26
CA ALA A 27 -0.53 -2.67 8.29
C ALA A 27 -1.86 -3.20 8.85
N PHE A 28 -1.98 -3.34 10.17
CA PHE A 28 -3.23 -3.74 10.82
C PHE A 28 -3.99 -2.52 11.35
N LEU A 29 -5.25 -2.37 10.95
CA LEU A 29 -6.13 -1.29 11.40
C LEU A 29 -7.59 -1.76 11.37
N ASN A 30 -8.37 -1.45 12.42
CA ASN A 30 -9.81 -1.70 12.49
C ASN A 30 -10.27 -3.15 12.20
N GLY A 31 -9.43 -4.15 12.48
CA GLY A 31 -9.76 -5.56 12.18
C GLY A 31 -9.34 -6.03 10.79
N PHE A 32 -8.76 -5.14 9.99
CA PHE A 32 -8.27 -5.42 8.66
C PHE A 32 -6.74 -5.41 8.64
N VAL A 33 -6.15 -6.25 7.81
CA VAL A 33 -4.74 -6.17 7.45
C VAL A 33 -4.62 -5.67 6.02
N HIS A 34 -3.66 -4.78 5.75
CA HIS A 34 -3.53 -4.03 4.51
C HIS A 34 -2.17 -4.23 3.86
N TRP A 35 -2.14 -4.24 2.53
CA TRP A 35 -0.93 -4.29 1.71
C TRP A 35 -1.05 -3.33 0.53
N CYS A 36 0.07 -2.76 0.10
CA CYS A 36 0.13 -2.13 -1.22
C CYS A 36 0.21 -3.22 -2.30
N ALA A 37 -0.48 -2.99 -3.41
CA ALA A 37 -0.54 -3.93 -4.52
C ALA A 37 -0.58 -3.20 -5.86
N ARG A 38 -0.25 -3.91 -6.94
CA ARG A 38 -0.39 -3.44 -8.32
C ARG A 38 -1.31 -4.34 -9.13
N VAL A 39 -2.07 -3.75 -10.04
CA VAL A 39 -2.86 -4.50 -11.02
C VAL A 39 -1.97 -4.86 -12.22
N SER A 40 -1.78 -6.16 -12.44
CA SER A 40 -0.91 -6.79 -13.44
C SER A 40 -1.65 -7.20 -14.72
N TRP A 41 -2.79 -6.59 -15.08
CA TRP A 41 -3.45 -6.94 -16.35
C TRP A 41 -2.60 -6.47 -17.54
N SER A 42 -1.67 -7.32 -17.97
CA SER A 42 -0.68 -7.10 -19.03
C SER A 42 0.06 -5.75 -18.94
N CYS A 43 1.08 -5.71 -18.10
CA CYS A 43 2.18 -4.74 -18.19
C CYS A 43 2.90 -4.73 -19.57
N TYR A 44 2.49 -5.60 -20.50
CA TYR A 44 2.92 -5.65 -21.90
C TYR A 44 2.01 -4.88 -22.88
N LEU A 45 0.76 -4.56 -22.54
CA LEU A 45 -0.21 -3.94 -23.47
C LEU A 45 -0.75 -2.60 -23.00
N ASP A 46 -0.93 -2.40 -21.68
CA ASP A 46 -1.33 -1.12 -21.11
C ASP A 46 -0.22 -0.56 -20.22
N SER A 47 0.18 0.68 -20.50
CA SER A 47 1.29 1.37 -19.84
C SER A 47 1.01 1.81 -18.39
N LYS A 48 -0.13 1.43 -17.83
CA LYS A 48 -0.56 1.85 -16.49
C LYS A 48 -0.97 0.64 -15.64
N CYS A 49 -0.09 0.24 -14.73
CA CYS A 49 -0.39 -0.70 -13.65
C CYS A 49 -0.67 0.09 -12.38
N PRO A 50 -1.95 0.44 -12.09
CA PRO A 50 -2.28 1.30 -10.97
C PRO A 50 -1.95 0.64 -9.64
N TRP A 51 -1.42 1.44 -8.71
CA TRP A 51 -1.33 1.09 -7.30
C TRP A 51 -2.70 1.13 -6.65
N LEU A 52 -2.94 0.16 -5.78
CA LEU A 52 -4.09 0.11 -4.88
C LEU A 52 -3.67 -0.49 -3.54
N ILE A 53 -4.57 -0.40 -2.57
CA ILE A 53 -4.44 -1.12 -1.30
C ILE A 53 -5.36 -2.33 -1.33
N VAL A 54 -4.80 -3.45 -0.92
CA VAL A 54 -5.48 -4.72 -0.69
C VAL A 54 -5.71 -4.83 0.81
N SER A 55 -6.92 -5.17 1.24
CA SER A 55 -7.22 -5.45 2.64
C SER A 55 -7.81 -6.85 2.81
N PHE A 56 -7.58 -7.45 3.97
CA PHE A 56 -8.25 -8.68 4.41
C PHE A 56 -8.99 -8.41 5.71
N ASP A 57 -10.28 -8.66 5.71
CA ASP A 57 -11.17 -8.58 6.87
C ASP A 57 -11.11 -9.89 7.66
N PHE A 58 -10.62 -9.85 8.90
CA PHE A 58 -10.57 -11.05 9.74
C PHE A 58 -11.93 -11.48 10.30
N ALA A 59 -12.94 -10.61 10.31
CA ALA A 59 -14.27 -10.92 10.82
C ALA A 59 -15.12 -11.63 9.77
N ASN A 60 -15.10 -11.13 8.53
CA ASN A 60 -15.85 -11.70 7.42
C ASN A 60 -15.03 -12.64 6.53
N GLU A 61 -13.71 -12.66 6.72
CA GLU A 61 -12.75 -13.50 5.98
C GLU A 61 -12.78 -13.24 4.47
N VAL A 62 -12.96 -11.97 4.10
CA VAL A 62 -13.01 -11.52 2.71
C VAL A 62 -11.86 -10.58 2.39
N PHE A 63 -11.48 -10.54 1.12
CA PHE A 63 -10.53 -9.59 0.59
C PHE A 63 -11.24 -8.42 -0.07
N GLU A 64 -10.74 -7.21 0.18
CA GLU A 64 -11.28 -5.99 -0.39
C GLU A 64 -10.18 -5.15 -1.05
N LYS A 65 -10.62 -4.19 -1.86
CA LYS A 65 -9.75 -3.22 -2.53
C LYS A 65 -10.09 -1.82 -2.05
N ILE A 66 -9.06 -1.06 -1.75
CA ILE A 66 -9.15 0.36 -1.44
C ILE A 66 -8.35 1.09 -2.50
N MET A 67 -9.04 1.91 -3.29
CA MET A 67 -8.41 2.67 -4.36
C MET A 67 -7.56 3.81 -3.79
N LEU A 68 -6.42 4.07 -4.42
CA LEU A 68 -5.62 5.25 -4.17
C LEU A 68 -6.08 6.40 -5.09
N PRO A 69 -5.90 7.67 -4.69
CA PRO A 69 -6.15 8.79 -5.56
C PRO A 69 -5.22 8.73 -6.79
N ASP A 70 -5.68 9.27 -7.93
CA ASP A 70 -5.00 9.14 -9.24
C ASP A 70 -3.52 9.55 -9.22
N ILE A 71 -3.18 10.56 -8.41
CA ILE A 71 -1.81 11.07 -8.25
C ILE A 71 -0.87 10.03 -7.61
N LEU A 72 -1.39 9.14 -6.76
CA LEU A 72 -0.65 8.06 -6.12
C LEU A 72 -0.76 6.74 -6.89
N SER A 73 -1.90 6.54 -7.56
CA SER A 73 -2.21 5.27 -8.21
C SER A 73 -1.37 5.08 -9.48
N ASN A 74 -1.20 6.12 -10.30
CA ASN A 74 -0.64 5.99 -11.65
C ASN A 74 0.88 6.22 -11.75
N ASP A 75 1.58 6.39 -10.63
CA ASP A 75 3.03 6.62 -10.62
C ASP A 75 3.84 5.31 -10.48
N ASN A 76 5.15 5.39 -10.79
CA ASN A 76 6.07 4.26 -10.70
C ASN A 76 6.86 4.15 -9.39
N GLY A 77 6.69 5.10 -8.48
CA GLY A 77 7.34 5.09 -7.17
C GLY A 77 6.77 4.00 -6.28
N ALA A 78 7.65 3.36 -5.51
CA ALA A 78 7.22 2.38 -4.50
C ALA A 78 6.25 3.01 -3.49
N LYS A 79 5.32 2.19 -3.01
CA LYS A 79 4.32 2.57 -2.01
C LYS A 79 4.39 1.60 -0.84
N PHE A 80 4.31 2.14 0.38
CA PHE A 80 4.28 1.36 1.60
C PHE A 80 3.10 1.79 2.45
N VAL A 81 2.29 0.83 2.90
CA VAL A 81 1.17 1.10 3.81
C VAL A 81 1.64 1.06 5.26
N ASN A 82 1.08 1.93 6.09
CA ASN A 82 1.29 1.94 7.54
C ASN A 82 0.08 2.58 8.25
N VAL A 83 0.17 2.75 9.57
CA VAL A 83 -0.83 3.45 10.38
C VAL A 83 -0.15 4.62 11.09
N VAL A 84 -0.73 5.82 10.99
CA VAL A 84 -0.29 7.00 11.73
C VAL A 84 -1.48 7.63 12.44
N SER A 85 -1.35 7.83 13.75
CA SER A 85 -2.42 8.42 14.59
C SER A 85 -3.79 7.76 14.40
N GLY A 86 -3.82 6.44 14.25
CA GLY A 86 -5.06 5.66 14.06
C GLY A 86 -5.64 5.70 12.65
N ASN A 87 -4.97 6.34 11.69
CA ASN A 87 -5.41 6.40 10.30
C ASN A 87 -4.47 5.61 9.39
N LEU A 88 -5.04 5.02 8.33
CA LEU A 88 -4.25 4.34 7.31
C LEU A 88 -3.43 5.39 6.54
N CYS A 89 -2.17 5.09 6.29
CA CYS A 89 -1.28 5.99 5.55
C CYS A 89 -0.45 5.26 4.52
N VAL A 90 0.02 6.00 3.52
CA VAL A 90 0.92 5.53 2.48
C VAL A 90 2.15 6.41 2.42
N PHE A 91 3.31 5.78 2.49
CA PHE A 91 4.58 6.39 2.12
C PHE A 91 4.83 6.15 0.65
N ALA A 92 4.88 7.22 -0.14
CA ALA A 92 5.11 7.18 -1.56
C ALA A 92 6.50 7.69 -1.91
N ALA A 93 7.32 6.89 -2.59
CA ALA A 93 8.58 7.38 -3.15
C ALA A 93 8.29 8.55 -4.11
N ALA A 94 8.92 9.69 -3.87
CA ALA A 94 8.71 10.90 -4.67
C ALA A 94 9.44 10.84 -6.02
N ASP A 95 10.41 9.93 -6.14
CA ASP A 95 11.24 9.70 -7.32
C ASP A 95 11.81 8.27 -7.30
N TRP A 96 12.41 7.88 -8.43
CA TRP A 96 13.03 6.57 -8.63
C TRP A 96 14.31 6.36 -7.79
N ASP A 97 14.98 7.45 -7.39
CA ASP A 97 16.20 7.43 -6.58
C ASP A 97 15.92 7.27 -5.08
N PHE A 98 14.64 7.20 -4.69
CA PHE A 98 14.19 7.20 -3.30
C PHE A 98 14.80 8.35 -2.50
N SER A 99 14.94 9.52 -3.14
CA SER A 99 15.54 10.72 -2.55
C SER A 99 14.61 11.39 -1.54
N ALA A 100 13.30 11.16 -1.68
CA ALA A 100 12.30 11.59 -0.73
C ALA A 100 11.07 10.67 -0.74
N TYR A 101 10.30 10.74 0.34
CA TYR A 101 9.01 10.08 0.50
C TYR A 101 7.93 11.11 0.82
N GLU A 102 6.75 10.92 0.25
CA GLU A 102 5.57 11.70 0.58
C GLU A 102 4.68 10.86 1.50
N LEU A 103 4.31 11.43 2.64
CA LEU A 103 3.37 10.82 3.56
C LEU A 103 1.96 11.27 3.20
N TRP A 104 1.12 10.31 2.84
CA TRP A 104 -0.30 10.51 2.57
C TRP A 104 -1.12 9.78 3.62
N VAL A 105 -2.17 10.40 4.14
CA VAL A 105 -3.03 9.82 5.19
C VAL A 105 -4.47 9.83 4.73
N MET A 106 -5.15 8.69 4.86
CA MET A 106 -6.58 8.55 4.63
C MET A 106 -7.32 9.06 5.87
N MET A 107 -7.86 10.27 5.78
CA MET A 107 -8.49 10.94 6.93
C MET A 107 -9.83 10.30 7.32
N GLU A 108 -10.50 9.66 6.36
CA GLU A 108 -11.70 8.88 6.58
C GLU A 108 -11.53 7.51 5.91
N TYR A 109 -11.56 6.45 6.73
CA TYR A 109 -11.26 5.11 6.28
C TYR A 109 -12.20 4.65 5.14
N GLY A 110 -11.62 4.16 4.05
CA GLY A 110 -12.34 3.72 2.85
C GLY A 110 -12.74 4.83 1.88
N VAL A 111 -12.59 6.11 2.24
CA VAL A 111 -12.98 7.24 1.38
C VAL A 111 -11.76 7.76 0.60
N VAL A 112 -11.76 7.54 -0.72
CA VAL A 112 -10.65 7.91 -1.62
C VAL A 112 -10.37 9.42 -1.61
N ASP A 113 -11.40 10.25 -1.54
CA ASP A 113 -11.23 11.70 -1.53
C ASP A 113 -10.67 12.25 -0.21
N SER A 114 -10.57 11.41 0.83
CA SER A 114 -10.03 11.80 2.15
C SER A 114 -8.50 11.73 2.23
N TRP A 115 -7.83 11.21 1.20
CA TRP A 115 -6.37 11.11 1.17
C TRP A 115 -5.73 12.50 1.14
N THR A 116 -4.97 12.80 2.19
CA THR A 116 -4.31 14.10 2.37
C THR A 116 -2.80 13.93 2.44
N LYS A 117 -2.06 14.72 1.67
CA LYS A 117 -0.60 14.80 1.77
C LYS A 117 -0.21 15.58 3.02
N MET A 118 0.45 14.91 3.96
CA MET A 118 0.85 15.50 5.24
C MET A 118 2.20 16.19 5.14
N CYS A 119 3.20 15.52 4.54
CA CYS A 119 4.54 16.07 4.40
C CYS A 119 5.36 15.36 3.33
N LYS A 120 6.52 15.95 2.99
CA LYS A 120 7.56 15.33 2.17
C LYS A 120 8.82 15.18 3.01
N ILE A 121 9.26 13.95 3.21
CA ILE A 121 10.42 13.56 4.01
C ILE A 121 11.57 13.33 3.04
N LYS A 122 12.60 14.19 3.08
CA LYS A 122 13.81 13.99 2.28
C LYS A 122 14.71 12.97 2.97
N LYS A 123 15.33 12.10 2.18
CA LYS A 123 16.45 11.28 2.64
C LYS A 123 17.58 12.26 3.02
N PRO A 124 18.17 12.12 4.22
CA PRO A 124 19.32 12.96 4.56
C PRO A 124 20.43 12.73 3.54
N GLU A 125 21.11 13.81 3.15
CA GLU A 125 22.33 13.70 2.37
C GLU A 125 23.30 12.80 3.13
N LYS A 126 23.99 11.90 2.41
CA LYS A 126 25.01 11.05 3.02
C LYS A 126 26.12 11.97 3.55
N PHE A 127 26.08 12.28 4.84
CA PHE A 127 27.24 12.82 5.52
C PHE A 127 28.26 11.69 5.59
N TRP A 128 29.27 11.77 4.73
CA TRP A 128 30.49 11.00 4.90
C TRP A 128 31.07 11.43 6.25
N TRP A 129 31.04 10.55 7.24
CA TRP A 129 31.84 10.73 8.45
C TRP A 129 33.31 10.73 8.02
N PRO A 130 34.09 11.78 8.33
CA PRO A 130 35.52 11.72 8.10
C PRO A 130 36.10 10.67 9.06
N LEU A 131 36.66 9.60 8.49
CA LEU A 131 37.57 8.69 9.20
C LEU A 131 38.87 9.42 9.51
#